data_AF-A0A971IBG9-F1
#
_entry.id   AF-A0A971IBG9-F1
#
_cell.length_a   1.000
_cell.length_b   1.000
_cell.length_c   1.000
_cell.angle_alpha   90.00
_cell.angle_beta   90.00
_cell.angle_gamma   90.00
#
_symmetry.space_group_name_H-M   'P 1'
#
loop_
_entity.id
_entity.type
_entity.pdbx_description
1 polymer ?
#
loop_
_entity_poly.entity_id
_entity_poly.type
_entity_poly.pdbx_seq_one_letter_code
_entity_poly.pdbx_strand_id
1 'polypeptide(L)'
;MKLITAIIQPHKLDDVKEALSAAGVHGLTVSEANGYGRQRGHTEVYRGAEYTVDLIPKIRVEVLSDDADAETLVDVIVKSSGTGTIGDGKVWVAPLDTVTRVRTGETGSAAI
;
A
#
# COMPACT_ATOMS: atom_id res chain seq x y z
N MET A 1 2.62 -0.47 -18.20
CA MET A 1 2.02 0.11 -16.97
C MET A 1 2.16 -0.89 -15.84
N LYS A 2 2.15 -0.40 -14.60
CA LYS A 2 2.29 -1.22 -13.39
C LYS A 2 1.20 -0.90 -12.37
N LEU A 3 0.81 -1.93 -11.62
CA LEU A 3 0.13 -1.79 -10.33
C LEU A 3 1.18 -1.92 -9.23
N ILE A 4 1.36 -0.87 -8.45
CA ILE A 4 2.15 -0.89 -7.23
C ILE A 4 1.18 -1.17 -6.08
N THR A 5 1.45 -2.20 -5.30
CA THR A 5 0.68 -2.52 -4.10
C THR A 5 1.60 -2.44 -2.89
N ALA A 6 1.18 -1.68 -1.89
CA ALA A 6 1.89 -1.52 -0.64
C ALA A 6 1.01 -1.95 0.52
N ILE A 7 1.52 -2.84 1.37
CA ILE A 7 0.97 -3.15 2.69
C ILE A 7 1.80 -2.38 3.69
N ILE A 8 1.17 -1.44 4.40
CA ILE A 8 1.83 -0.51 5.32
C ILE A 8 1.16 -0.52 6.70
N GLN A 9 1.84 0.07 7.68
CA GLN A 9 1.24 0.35 8.99
C GLN A 9 0.14 1.42 8.86
N PRO A 10 -1.00 1.29 9.58
CA PRO A 10 -2.12 2.22 9.39
C PRO A 10 -1.79 3.70 9.62
N HIS A 11 -0.96 4.01 10.62
CA HIS A 11 -0.58 5.40 10.93
C HIS A 11 0.35 6.04 9.90
N LYS A 12 0.86 5.27 8.92
CA LYS A 12 1.72 5.75 7.83
C LYS A 12 0.96 6.18 6.58
N LEU A 13 -0.36 6.01 6.55
CA LEU A 13 -1.16 6.31 5.37
C LEU A 13 -1.06 7.78 4.94
N ASP A 14 -1.10 8.73 5.88
CA ASP A 14 -1.03 10.15 5.53
C ASP A 14 0.36 10.55 5.01
N ASP A 15 1.45 10.09 5.66
CA ASP A 15 2.82 10.27 5.17
C ASP A 15 2.99 9.77 3.72
N VAL A 16 2.43 8.59 3.41
CA VAL A 16 2.50 7.99 2.07
C VAL A 16 1.69 8.79 1.05
N LYS A 17 0.48 9.25 1.41
CA LYS A 17 -0.36 10.08 0.55
C LYS A 17 0.32 11.40 0.19
N GLU A 18 0.91 12.07 1.17
CA GLU A 18 1.62 13.34 0.97
C GLU A 18 2.86 13.14 0.08
N ALA A 19 3.65 12.10 0.33
CA ALA A 19 4.84 11.81 -0.45
C ALA A 19 4.52 11.46 -1.92
N LEU A 20 3.47 10.64 -2.14
CA LEU A 20 3.00 10.31 -3.48
C LEU A 20 2.45 11.54 -4.22
N SER A 21 1.69 12.40 -3.53
CA SER A 21 1.18 13.65 -4.11
C SER A 21 2.32 14.59 -4.52
N ALA A 22 3.36 14.72 -3.68
CA ALA A 22 4.56 15.49 -4.00
C ALA A 22 5.36 14.89 -5.17
N ALA A 23 5.24 13.59 -5.42
CA ALA A 23 5.81 12.89 -6.57
C ALA A 23 4.91 12.93 -7.82
N GLY A 24 3.77 13.65 -7.80
CA GLY A 24 2.86 13.80 -8.93
C GLY A 24 1.78 12.73 -9.06
N VAL A 25 1.63 11.85 -8.07
CA VAL A 25 0.56 10.84 -8.05
C VAL A 25 -0.66 11.40 -7.34
N HIS A 26 -1.75 11.58 -8.09
CA HIS A 26 -3.00 12.17 -7.57
C HIS A 26 -4.15 11.15 -7.44
N GLY A 27 -3.92 9.90 -7.84
CA GLY A 27 -4.90 8.81 -7.76
C GLY A 27 -4.32 7.58 -7.08
N LEU A 28 -5.02 7.07 -6.09
CA LEU A 28 -4.71 5.82 -5.40
C LEU A 28 -5.99 5.19 -4.84
N THR A 29 -5.95 3.89 -4.58
CA THR A 29 -7.01 3.16 -3.89
C THR A 29 -6.48 2.66 -2.55
N VAL A 30 -7.31 2.73 -1.50
CA VAL A 30 -6.97 2.26 -0.16
C VAL A 30 -8.00 1.22 0.27
N SER A 31 -7.52 0.12 0.85
CA SER A 31 -8.36 -0.88 1.50
C SER A 31 -7.75 -1.33 2.83
N GLU A 32 -8.61 -1.76 3.75
CA GLU A 32 -8.18 -2.38 4.99
C GLU A 32 -7.68 -3.81 4.71
N ALA A 33 -6.61 -4.19 5.40
CA ALA A 33 -6.03 -5.52 5.30
C ALA A 33 -5.60 -6.03 6.68
N ASN A 34 -5.33 -7.33 6.72
CA ASN A 34 -4.82 -8.00 7.91
C ASN A 34 -3.56 -8.77 7.52
N GLY A 35 -2.49 -8.59 8.29
CA GLY A 35 -1.19 -9.21 8.04
C GLY A 35 -0.83 -10.25 9.10
N TYR A 36 -0.16 -11.31 8.67
CA TYR A 36 0.47 -12.31 9.53
C TYR A 36 1.96 -12.41 9.18
N GLY A 37 2.85 -12.58 10.15
CA GLY A 37 4.27 -12.72 9.87
C GLY A 37 5.18 -12.75 11.09
N ARG A 38 6.41 -12.21 10.95
CA ARG A 38 7.40 -12.17 12.05
C ARG A 38 6.97 -11.28 13.21
N GLN A 39 6.14 -10.28 12.94
CA GLN A 39 5.43 -9.54 13.98
C GLN A 39 4.39 -10.52 14.54
N ARG A 40 4.75 -11.23 15.62
CA ARG A 40 3.85 -12.18 16.26
C ARG A 40 2.67 -11.41 16.84
N GLY A 41 1.49 -12.01 16.73
CA GLY A 41 0.32 -11.63 17.53
C GLY A 41 0.65 -11.58 19.01
N HIS A 42 -0.07 -10.77 19.76
CA HIS A 42 -0.05 -10.83 21.22
C HIS A 42 -1.33 -11.51 21.71
N THR A 43 -1.23 -12.22 22.82
CA THR A 43 -2.40 -12.76 23.52
C THR A 43 -3.05 -11.63 24.30
N GLU A 44 -4.31 -11.35 24.01
CA GLU A 44 -5.08 -10.32 24.71
C GLU A 44 -6.20 -10.99 25.51
N VAL A 45 -6.39 -10.57 26.77
CA VAL A 45 -7.47 -11.11 27.61
C VAL A 45 -8.70 -10.24 27.41
N TYR A 46 -9.71 -10.77 26.72
CA TYR A 46 -10.99 -10.10 26.55
C TYR A 46 -12.08 -10.83 27.33
N ARG A 47 -12.69 -10.15 28.31
CA ARG A 47 -13.75 -10.69 29.20
C ARG A 47 -13.38 -12.04 29.87
N GLY A 48 -12.12 -12.21 30.25
CA GLY A 48 -11.65 -13.41 30.95
C GLY A 48 -11.36 -14.62 30.05
N ALA A 49 -11.45 -14.47 28.73
CA ALA A 49 -10.95 -15.45 27.76
C ALA A 49 -9.68 -14.91 27.08
N GLU A 50 -8.67 -15.77 26.93
CA GLU A 50 -7.46 -15.46 26.15
C GLU A 50 -7.79 -15.58 24.65
N TYR A 51 -7.60 -14.48 23.92
CA TYR A 51 -7.67 -14.46 22.46
C TYR A 51 -6.26 -14.26 21.92
N THR A 52 -5.85 -15.16 21.03
CA THR A 52 -4.62 -14.95 20.26
C THR A 52 -4.98 -14.08 19.06
N VAL A 53 -4.47 -12.86 19.03
CA VAL A 53 -4.66 -11.97 17.87
C VAL A 53 -3.64 -12.36 16.81
N ASP A 54 -3.97 -13.34 15.96
CA ASP A 54 -3.04 -13.82 14.93
C ASP A 54 -2.80 -12.76 13.84
N LEU A 55 -3.81 -11.95 13.54
CA LEU A 55 -3.78 -11.00 12.44
C LEU A 55 -3.63 -9.57 12.93
N ILE A 56 -2.66 -8.86 12.38
CA ILE A 56 -2.37 -7.46 12.71
C ILE A 56 -2.96 -6.56 11.63
N PRO A 57 -3.78 -5.55 11.98
CA PRO A 57 -4.33 -4.61 11.02
C PRO A 57 -3.24 -3.89 10.21
N LYS A 58 -3.47 -3.77 8.91
CA LYS A 58 -2.63 -3.08 7.93
C LYS A 58 -3.50 -2.29 6.96
N ILE A 59 -2.86 -1.39 6.23
CA ILE A 59 -3.49 -0.70 5.10
C ILE A 59 -2.87 -1.21 3.82
N ARG A 60 -3.72 -1.55 2.84
CA ARG A 60 -3.31 -1.80 1.46
C ARG A 60 -3.51 -0.52 0.65
N VAL A 61 -2.44 -0.02 0.06
CA VAL A 61 -2.42 1.09 -0.89
C VAL A 61 -2.12 0.54 -2.28
N GLU A 62 -2.92 0.93 -3.26
CA GLU A 62 -2.79 0.52 -4.65
C GLU A 62 -2.66 1.76 -5.55
N VAL A 63 -1.58 1.80 -6.34
CA VAL A 63 -1.23 2.93 -7.20
C VAL A 63 -0.97 2.41 -8.61
N LEU A 64 -1.61 3.02 -9.60
CA LEU A 64 -1.32 2.79 -11.01
C LEU A 64 -0.19 3.71 -11.45
N SER A 65 0.73 3.19 -12.26
CA SER A 65 1.87 3.96 -12.77
C SER A 65 2.27 3.54 -14.17
N ASP A 66 2.93 4.44 -14.87
CA ASP A 66 3.69 4.09 -16.07
C ASP A 66 4.93 3.26 -15.70
N ASP A 67 5.41 2.44 -16.64
CA ASP A 67 6.55 1.55 -16.38
C ASP A 67 7.81 2.34 -16.00
N ALA A 68 7.97 3.55 -16.54
CA ALA A 68 9.12 4.42 -16.29
C ALA A 68 9.15 4.99 -14.85
N ASP A 69 7.98 5.17 -14.24
CA ASP A 69 7.86 5.81 -12.92
C ASP A 69 7.78 4.80 -11.77
N ALA A 70 7.52 3.53 -12.08
CA ALA A 70 7.20 2.51 -11.10
C ALA A 70 8.29 2.34 -10.01
N GLU A 71 9.57 2.31 -10.41
CA GLU A 71 10.69 2.18 -9.47
C GLU A 71 10.80 3.39 -8.54
N THR A 72 10.72 4.60 -9.10
CA THR A 72 10.73 5.86 -8.34
C THR A 72 9.59 5.90 -7.32
N LEU A 73 8.38 5.49 -7.71
CA LEU A 73 7.20 5.50 -6.83
C LEU A 73 7.28 4.43 -5.75
N VAL A 74 7.86 3.25 -6.03
CA VAL A 74 8.17 2.25 -5.01
C VAL A 74 9.10 2.84 -3.95
N ASP A 75 10.16 3.53 -4.36
CA ASP A 75 11.09 4.19 -3.45
C ASP A 75 10.42 5.26 -2.58
N VAL A 76 9.53 6.06 -3.15
CA VAL A 76 8.74 7.07 -2.43
C VAL A 76 7.90 6.40 -1.34
N ILE A 77 7.19 5.31 -1.67
CA ILE A 77 6.36 4.57 -0.71
C ILE A 77 7.21 3.95 0.38
N VAL A 78 8.33 3.31 0.03
CA VAL A 78 9.23 2.67 1.01
C VAL A 78 9.78 3.69 2.00
N LYS A 79 10.24 4.86 1.51
CA LYS A 79 10.81 5.92 2.36
C LYS A 79 9.78 6.55 3.29
N SER A 80 8.56 6.79 2.80
CA SER A 80 7.49 7.43 3.59
C SER A 80 6.83 6.48 4.60
N SER A 81 6.69 5.20 4.25
CA SER A 81 6.08 4.18 5.13
C SER A 81 7.05 3.53 6.11
N GLY A 82 8.35 3.56 5.84
CA GLY A 82 9.37 2.91 6.67
C GLY A 82 9.57 3.58 8.04
N THR A 83 9.64 2.77 9.09
CA THR A 83 10.09 3.16 10.44
C THR A 83 11.41 2.50 10.82
N GLY A 84 11.84 1.49 10.05
CA GLY A 84 13.01 0.66 10.35
C GLY A 84 12.72 -0.47 11.34
N THR A 85 11.44 -0.70 11.68
CA THR A 85 11.04 -1.71 12.65
C THR A 85 10.31 -2.90 12.01
N ILE A 86 10.24 -4.01 12.73
CA ILE A 86 9.52 -5.20 12.25
C ILE A 86 8.04 -4.87 12.12
N GLY A 87 7.51 -5.07 10.91
CA GLY A 87 6.08 -4.86 10.63
C GLY A 87 5.77 -3.64 9.77
N ASP A 88 6.77 -2.92 9.25
CA ASP A 88 6.61 -1.84 8.27
C ASP A 88 5.83 -2.29 7.03
N GLY A 89 6.00 -3.55 6.64
CA GLY A 89 5.18 -4.21 5.63
C GLY A 89 5.97 -4.55 4.37
N LYS A 90 5.32 -4.49 3.20
CA LYS A 90 5.89 -4.90 1.90
C LYS A 90 5.31 -4.06 0.77
N VAL A 91 6.13 -3.79 -0.23
CA VAL A 91 5.72 -3.18 -1.49
C VAL A 91 6.10 -4.13 -2.61
N TRP A 92 5.21 -4.33 -3.57
CA TRP A 92 5.48 -5.11 -4.77
C TRP A 92 4.82 -4.48 -5.98
N VAL A 93 5.25 -4.93 -7.16
CA VAL A 93 4.81 -4.39 -8.44
C VAL A 93 4.32 -5.54 -9.31
N ALA A 94 3.13 -5.39 -9.88
CA ALA A 94 2.58 -6.30 -10.87
C ALA A 94 2.46 -5.60 -12.24
N PRO A 95 2.72 -6.31 -13.36
CA PRO A 95 2.48 -5.77 -14.69
C PRO A 95 0.97 -5.61 -14.93
N LEU A 96 0.58 -4.58 -15.68
CA LEU A 96 -0.77 -4.38 -16.18
C LEU A 96 -0.78 -4.34 -17.70
N ASP A 97 -1.65 -5.16 -18.30
CA ASP A 97 -1.82 -5.21 -19.75
C ASP A 97 -2.60 -4.00 -20.27
N THR A 98 -3.62 -3.56 -19.52
CA THR A 98 -4.46 -2.42 -19.91
C THR A 98 -5.03 -1.69 -18.70
N VAL A 99 -5.25 -0.38 -18.87
CA VAL A 99 -5.96 0.50 -17.94
C VAL A 99 -6.88 1.38 -18.78
N THR A 100 -8.12 1.56 -18.33
CA THR A 100 -9.12 2.42 -19.00
C THR A 100 -9.75 3.37 -17.99
N ARG A 101 -9.73 4.67 -18.29
CA ARG A 101 -10.39 5.68 -17.46
C ARG A 101 -11.89 5.68 -17.78
N VAL A 102 -12.71 5.23 -16.82
CA VAL A 102 -14.16 5.06 -17.01
C VAL A 102 -14.87 6.30 -17.56
N ARG A 103 -14.48 7.51 -17.11
CA ARG A 103 -15.12 8.77 -17.49
C ARG A 103 -14.89 9.16 -18.96
N THR A 104 -13.71 8.90 -19.50
CA THR A 104 -13.27 9.42 -20.81
C THR A 104 -13.04 8.32 -21.85
N GLY A 105 -12.89 7.07 -21.43
CA GLY A 105 -12.51 5.97 -22.30
C GLY A 105 -11.03 5.98 -22.71
N GLU A 106 -10.24 6.93 -22.20
CA GLU A 106 -8.79 6.94 -22.40
C GLU A 106 -8.17 5.64 -21.89
N THR A 107 -7.13 5.17 -22.58
CA THR A 107 -6.45 3.92 -22.27
C THR A 107 -4.95 4.14 -22.10
N GLY A 108 -4.27 3.18 -21.47
CA GLY A 108 -2.82 3.25 -21.31
C GLY A 108 -2.42 4.34 -20.32
N SER A 109 -1.28 5.00 -20.58
CA SER A 109 -0.75 6.11 -19.77
C SER A 109 -1.73 7.28 -19.63
N ALA A 110 -2.52 7.59 -20.65
CA ALA A 110 -3.52 8.67 -20.58
C ALA A 110 -4.65 8.38 -19.57
N ALA A 111 -4.85 7.10 -19.23
CA ALA A 111 -5.86 6.66 -18.28
C ALA A 111 -5.43 6.77 -16.82
N ILE A 112 -4.13 6.92 -16.57
CA ILE A 112 -3.52 7.10 -15.25
C ILE A 112 -3.57 8.59 -14.94
#